data_AF-A0A2S4ALP3-F1
#
_entry.id   AF-A0A2S4ALP3-F1
#
_cell.length_a   1.000
_cell.length_b   1.000
_cell.length_c   1.000
_cell.angle_alpha   90.00
_cell.angle_beta   90.00
_cell.angle_gamma   90.00
#
_symmetry.space_group_name_H-M   'P 1'
#
loop_
_entity.id
_entity.type
_entity.pdbx_description
1 polymer ?
#
loop_
_entity_poly.entity_id
_entity_poly.type
_entity_poly.pdbx_seq_one_letter_code
_entity_poly.pdbx_strand_id
1 'polypeptide(L)'
;MTTTPLSLDNAMQLASEAFLPCGCVTSANTEDDSFGFTVMNGAGEELARVPQVRDYADPLRMAQVIEQTRQELLDKGCALEPWSMPFITDDSSIPETTPNY
;
A
#
# COMPACT_ATOMS: atom_id res chain seq x y z
N MET A 1 12.50 6.76 12.11
CA MET A 1 11.26 6.45 11.35
C MET A 1 10.10 6.53 12.32
N THR A 2 9.24 7.54 12.20
CA THR A 2 7.96 7.60 12.91
C THR A 2 6.90 7.06 11.97
N THR A 3 6.34 5.91 12.32
CA THR A 3 5.26 5.27 11.59
C THR A 3 3.94 5.55 12.29
N THR A 4 3.00 6.20 11.61
CA THR A 4 1.66 6.40 12.14
C THR A 4 0.85 5.13 11.94
N PRO A 5 0.23 4.56 13.00
CA PRO A 5 -0.57 3.36 12.85
C PRO A 5 -1.75 3.64 11.92
N LEU A 6 -1.99 2.70 11.00
CA LEU A 6 -3.07 2.78 10.03
C LEU A 6 -4.37 2.23 10.64
N SER A 7 -5.45 2.97 10.48
CA SER A 7 -6.79 2.41 10.67
C SER A 7 -7.16 1.56 9.47
N LEU A 8 -8.07 0.59 9.66
CA LEU A 8 -8.59 -0.28 8.61
C LEU A 8 -9.06 0.50 7.36
N ASP A 9 -9.79 1.59 7.57
CA ASP A 9 -10.26 2.48 6.50
C ASP A 9 -9.11 3.11 5.70
N ASN A 10 -8.12 3.69 6.40
CA ASN A 10 -6.91 4.24 5.77
C ASN A 10 -6.14 3.16 5.02
N ALA A 11 -6.04 1.96 5.58
CA ALA A 11 -5.38 0.82 4.96
C ALA A 11 -6.06 0.44 3.63
N MET A 12 -7.39 0.35 3.62
CA MET A 12 -8.16 0.03 2.41
C MET A 12 -8.07 1.13 1.35
N GLN A 13 -8.19 2.40 1.75
CA GLN A 13 -7.98 3.55 0.87
C GLN A 13 -6.58 3.51 0.24
N LEU A 14 -5.56 3.31 1.07
CA LEU A 14 -4.17 3.27 0.64
C LEU A 14 -3.91 2.16 -0.37
N ALA A 15 -4.42 0.95 -0.11
CA ALA A 15 -4.31 -0.15 -1.05
C ALA A 15 -4.96 0.22 -2.38
N SER A 16 -6.14 0.84 -2.35
CA SER A 16 -6.85 1.26 -3.57
C SER A 16 -6.08 2.29 -4.38
N GLU A 17 -5.47 3.29 -3.73
CA GLU A 17 -4.64 4.30 -4.38
C GLU A 17 -3.32 3.71 -4.92
N ALA A 18 -2.74 2.76 -4.19
CA ALA A 18 -1.47 2.15 -4.56
C ALA A 18 -1.52 1.27 -5.81
N PHE A 19 -2.71 0.87 -6.26
CA PHE A 19 -2.87 0.05 -7.45
C PHE A 19 -3.46 0.80 -8.65
N LEU A 20 -3.57 2.13 -8.61
CA LEU A 20 -4.05 2.90 -9.78
C LEU A 20 -3.10 2.73 -11.00
N PRO A 21 -3.64 2.61 -12.23
CA PRO A 21 -5.06 2.68 -12.61
C PRO A 21 -5.80 1.33 -12.56
N CYS A 22 -5.22 0.27 -11.99
CA CYS A 22 -5.88 -1.02 -11.83
C CYS A 22 -7.03 -0.94 -10.81
N GLY A 23 -8.05 -1.77 -11.00
CA GLY A 23 -9.20 -1.86 -10.09
C GLY A 23 -8.83 -2.64 -8.84
N CYS A 24 -8.73 -1.98 -7.69
CA CYS A 24 -8.53 -2.64 -6.40
C CYS A 24 -9.88 -2.81 -5.69
N VAL A 25 -10.17 -4.03 -5.24
CA VAL A 25 -11.35 -4.35 -4.42
C VAL A 25 -10.88 -4.82 -3.06
N THR A 26 -11.12 -4.00 -2.05
CA THR A 26 -10.79 -4.29 -0.65
C THR A 26 -12.01 -4.84 0.10
N SER A 27 -11.80 -5.83 0.95
CA SER A 27 -12.83 -6.46 1.78
C SER A 27 -12.35 -6.57 3.24
N ALA A 28 -13.01 -5.82 4.12
CA ALA A 28 -12.74 -5.83 5.55
C ALA A 28 -13.38 -7.05 6.23
N ASN A 29 -12.65 -7.65 7.17
CA ASN A 29 -13.09 -8.71 8.07
C ASN A 29 -12.94 -8.22 9.51
N THR A 30 -14.01 -7.65 10.06
CA THR A 30 -14.03 -7.07 11.40
C THR A 30 -13.96 -8.12 12.52
N GLU A 31 -14.33 -9.37 12.25
CA GLU A 31 -14.28 -10.46 13.23
C GLU A 31 -12.85 -10.89 13.58
N ASP A 32 -11.95 -10.81 12.61
CA ASP A 32 -10.57 -11.29 12.71
C ASP A 32 -9.55 -10.13 12.67
N ASP A 33 -10.04 -8.89 12.75
CA ASP A 33 -9.26 -7.66 12.60
C ASP A 33 -8.31 -7.78 11.41
N SER A 34 -8.89 -8.06 10.25
CA SER A 34 -8.15 -8.37 9.03
C SER A 34 -8.81 -7.73 7.84
N PHE A 35 -8.09 -7.51 6.75
CA PHE A 35 -8.73 -7.21 5.47
C PHE A 35 -8.02 -7.89 4.32
N GLY A 36 -8.77 -8.30 3.31
CA GLY A 36 -8.24 -8.80 2.05
C GLY A 36 -8.41 -7.77 0.96
N PHE A 37 -7.60 -7.86 -0.09
CA PHE A 37 -7.83 -7.06 -1.28
C PHE A 37 -7.41 -7.80 -2.55
N THR A 38 -8.11 -7.52 -3.64
CA THR A 38 -7.87 -8.12 -4.95
C THR A 38 -7.65 -7.02 -5.97
N VAL A 39 -6.55 -7.12 -6.71
CA VAL A 39 -6.20 -6.20 -7.79
C VAL A 39 -6.58 -6.84 -9.12
N MET A 40 -7.40 -6.11 -9.87
CA MET A 40 -7.89 -6.49 -11.19
C MET A 40 -7.41 -5.50 -12.23
N ASN A 41 -7.10 -5.99 -13.43
CA ASN A 41 -6.78 -5.15 -14.59
C ASN A 41 -8.05 -4.47 -15.14
N GLY A 42 -7.91 -3.38 -15.91
CA GLY A 42 -9.04 -2.72 -16.58
C GLY A 42 -9.88 -3.60 -17.54
N ALA A 43 -9.36 -4.76 -17.93
CA ALA A 43 -10.04 -5.82 -18.67
C ALA A 43 -10.82 -6.81 -17.77
N GLY A 44 -10.75 -6.66 -16.44
CA GLY A 44 -11.44 -7.50 -15.46
C GLY A 44 -10.70 -8.78 -15.08
N GLU A 45 -9.42 -8.91 -15.43
CA GLU A 45 -8.60 -10.07 -15.05
C GLU A 45 -8.03 -9.90 -13.63
N GLU A 46 -8.14 -10.94 -12.79
CA GLU A 46 -7.48 -10.98 -11.48
C GLU A 46 -5.96 -11.07 -11.68
N LEU A 47 -5.26 -10.01 -11.33
CA LEU A 47 -3.81 -9.96 -11.46
C LEU A 47 -3.13 -10.43 -10.19
N ALA A 48 -3.59 -9.96 -9.04
CA ALA A 48 -3.04 -10.34 -7.74
C ALA A 48 -4.13 -10.28 -6.67
N ARG A 49 -4.00 -11.11 -5.64
CA ARG A 49 -4.92 -11.09 -4.50
C ARG A 49 -4.18 -11.34 -3.21
N VAL A 50 -4.52 -10.57 -2.20
CA VAL A 50 -4.05 -10.74 -0.83
C VAL A 50 -5.24 -11.22 0.01
N PRO A 51 -5.23 -12.48 0.46
CA PRO A 51 -6.40 -13.08 1.11
C PRO A 51 -6.66 -12.51 2.50
N GLN A 52 -5.62 -12.14 3.25
CA GLN A 52 -5.74 -11.55 4.58
C GLN A 52 -4.49 -10.75 4.94
N VAL A 53 -4.70 -9.52 5.39
CA VAL A 53 -3.70 -8.63 6.00
C VAL A 53 -4.17 -8.36 7.42
N ARG A 54 -3.49 -8.98 8.39
CA ARG A 54 -3.74 -8.80 9.83
C ARG A 54 -2.91 -7.66 10.41
N ASP A 55 -1.70 -7.47 9.91
CA ASP A 55 -0.79 -6.42 10.36
C ASP A 55 -0.99 -5.09 9.61
N TYR A 56 -2.22 -4.78 9.20
CA TYR A 56 -2.51 -3.57 8.42
C TYR A 56 -2.28 -2.28 9.21
N ALA A 57 -2.37 -2.37 10.54
CA ALA A 57 -2.07 -1.26 11.44
C ALA A 57 -0.60 -0.84 11.37
N ASP A 58 0.27 -1.74 10.94
CA ASP A 58 1.69 -1.47 10.77
C ASP A 58 1.97 -0.99 9.34
N PRO A 59 2.34 0.29 9.15
CA PRO A 59 2.56 0.80 7.82
C PRO A 59 3.76 0.17 7.10
N LEU A 60 4.78 -0.34 7.81
CA LEU A 60 5.87 -1.07 7.16
C LEU A 60 5.36 -2.39 6.57
N ARG A 61 4.53 -3.13 7.32
CA ARG A 61 3.89 -4.35 6.79
C ARG A 61 3.03 -4.05 5.58
N MET A 62 2.26 -2.97 5.65
CA MET A 62 1.41 -2.53 4.56
C MET A 62 2.22 -2.16 3.30
N ALA A 63 3.31 -1.39 3.44
CA ALA A 63 4.23 -1.06 2.35
C ALA A 63 4.75 -2.33 1.69
N GLN A 64 5.25 -3.27 2.48
CA GLN A 64 5.83 -4.51 1.97
C GLN A 64 4.81 -5.35 1.20
N VAL A 65 3.58 -5.47 1.69
CA VAL A 65 2.50 -6.18 0.99
C VAL A 65 2.17 -5.50 -0.33
N ILE A 66 2.07 -4.17 -0.34
CA ILE A 66 1.82 -3.39 -1.56
C ILE A 66 2.98 -3.56 -2.54
N GLU A 67 4.23 -3.33 -2.14
CA GLU A 67 5.42 -3.47 -2.98
C GLU A 67 5.53 -4.87 -3.59
N GLN A 68 5.30 -5.92 -2.79
CA GLN A 68 5.29 -7.30 -3.24
C GLN A 68 4.22 -7.53 -4.31
N THR A 69 2.99 -7.08 -4.04
CA THR A 69 1.89 -7.15 -5.00
C THR A 69 2.24 -6.39 -6.29
N ARG A 70 2.78 -5.17 -6.18
CA ARG A 70 3.17 -4.35 -7.32
C ARG A 70 4.25 -5.03 -8.17
N GLN A 71 5.22 -5.69 -7.55
CA GLN A 71 6.23 -6.49 -8.26
C GLN A 71 5.58 -7.65 -9.04
N GLU A 72 4.63 -8.38 -8.46
CA GLU A 72 3.88 -9.42 -9.18
C GLU A 72 3.10 -8.84 -10.37
N LEU A 73 2.50 -7.66 -10.20
CA LEU A 73 1.77 -6.99 -11.27
C LEU A 73 2.70 -6.54 -12.41
N LEU A 74 3.88 -6.01 -12.07
CA LEU A 74 4.91 -5.64 -13.05
C LEU A 74 5.43 -6.86 -13.82
N ASP A 75 5.65 -7.99 -13.14
CA ASP A 75 6.05 -9.25 -13.77
C ASP A 75 4.99 -9.77 -14.76
N LYS A 76 3.71 -9.58 -14.42
CA LYS A 76 2.57 -9.87 -15.31
C LYS A 76 2.38 -8.86 -16.44
N GLY A 77 3.20 -7.80 -16.51
CA GLY A 77 3.14 -6.78 -17.56
C GLY A 77 2.16 -5.64 -17.28
N CYS A 78 1.68 -5.47 -16.06
CA CYS A 78 0.87 -4.32 -15.68
C CYS A 78 1.74 -3.11 -15.31
N ALA A 79 1.45 -1.98 -15.96
CA ALA A 79 2.06 -0.70 -15.66
C ALA A 79 1.22 0.01 -14.58
N LEU A 80 1.76 0.07 -13.37
CA LEU A 80 1.14 0.77 -12.24
C LEU A 80 1.74 2.16 -12.10
N GLU A 81 0.94 3.12 -11.64
CA GLU A 81 1.44 4.47 -11.35
C GLU A 81 2.47 4.45 -10.21
N PRO A 82 3.49 5.31 -10.24
CA PRO A 82 4.46 5.41 -9.16
C PRO A 82 3.73 5.83 -7.87
N TRP A 83 3.67 4.92 -6.92
CA TRP A 83 3.07 5.14 -5.60
C TRP A 83 4.15 5.02 -4.53
N SER A 84 4.10 5.90 -3.53
CA SER A 84 4.98 5.88 -2.38
C SER A 84 4.15 5.98 -1.11
N MET A 85 4.56 5.27 -0.05
CA MET A 85 3.76 5.18 1.15
C MET A 85 3.75 6.50 1.95
N PRO A 86 2.59 7.18 2.11
CA PRO A 86 2.52 8.48 2.76
C PRO A 86 2.70 8.43 4.28
N PHE A 87 2.46 7.26 4.91
CA PHE A 87 2.53 7.07 6.36
C PHE A 87 3.93 6.70 6.88
N ILE A 88 4.89 6.48 5.97
CA ILE A 88 6.30 6.32 6.30
C ILE A 88 6.98 7.64 5.93
N THR A 89 6.98 8.59 6.86
CA THR A 89 7.77 9.80 6.71
C THR A 89 9.18 9.48 7.21
N ASP A 90 10.11 9.28 6.29
CA ASP A 90 11.52 9.37 6.64
C ASP A 90 11.82 10.83 6.98
N ASP A 91 11.97 11.12 8.27
CA ASP A 91 12.34 12.43 8.80
C ASP A 91 13.73 12.89 8.31
N SER A 92 14.49 12.09 7.55
CA SER A 92 15.81 12.50 7.04
C SER A 92 15.74 13.36 5.77
N SER A 93 14.57 13.85 5.37
CA SER A 93 14.47 14.99 4.45
C SER A 93 14.49 16.33 5.19
N ILE A 94 15.24 16.43 6.28
CA ILE A 94 15.95 17.68 6.58
C ILE A 94 17.26 17.62 5.77
N PRO A 95 17.42 18.39 4.68
CA PRO A 95 18.73 18.97 4.49
C PRO A 95 18.95 19.90 5.68
N GLU A 96 19.62 19.38 6.70
CA GLU A 96 20.41 20.16 7.63
C GLU A 96 21.36 21.04 6.80
N THR A 97 20.90 22.21 6.40
CA THR A 97 21.78 23.34 6.06
C THR A 97 21.71 24.29 7.24
N THR A 98 22.55 24.00 8.23
CA THR A 98 23.26 25.06 8.95
C THR A 98 24.67 25.12 8.34
N PRO A 99 25.35 26.28 8.26
CA PRO A 99 25.39 27.31 9.30
C PRO A 99 25.41 28.78 8.84
N ASN A 100 25.15 29.66 9.82
CA ASN A 100 25.73 31.01 10.03
C ASN A 100 26.20 31.82 8.81
N TYR A 101 25.54 32.95 8.56
CA TYR A 101 26.24 34.22 8.29
C TYR A 101 25.42 35.40 8.83
#